data_AF-A0A6B3RR26-F1
#
_entry.id   AF-A0A6B3RR26-F1
#
_cell.length_a   1.000
_cell.length_b   1.000
_cell.length_c   1.000
_cell.angle_alpha   90.00
_cell.angle_beta   90.00
_cell.angle_gamma   90.00
#
_symmetry.space_group_name_H-M   'P 1'
#
loop_
_entity.id
_entity.type
_entity.pdbx_description
1 polymer ?
#
loop_
_entity_poly.entity_id
_entity_poly.type
_entity_poly.pdbx_seq_one_letter_code
_entity_poly.pdbx_strand_id
1 'polypeptide(L)' 'MKDFYDLWALPKAVGIDMKDLADAILGTFERRNTLVPATCPVGLSAEFTADPDKMTQ' A
#
# COMPACT_ATOMS: atom_id res chain seq x y z
N MET A 1 9.64 6.29 7.43
CA MET A 1 8.96 5.16 6.71
C MET A 1 7.88 4.42 7.51
N LYS A 2 7.11 5.06 8.41
CA LYS A 2 6.13 4.34 9.23
C LYS A 2 5.01 3.68 8.40
N ASP A 3 4.50 4.39 7.40
CA ASP A 3 3.38 3.88 6.59
C ASP A 3 3.74 2.59 5.82
N PHE A 4 4.98 2.47 5.34
CA PHE A 4 5.46 1.25 4.68
C PHE A 4 5.65 0.09 5.67
N TYR A 5 6.12 0.38 6.88
CA TYR A 5 6.23 -0.62 7.92
C TYR A 5 4.85 -1.15 8.34
N ASP A 6 3.88 -0.26 8.51
CA ASP A 6 2.50 -0.63 8.85
C ASP A 6 1.87 -1.49 7.74
N LEU A 7 2.10 -1.17 6.46
CA LEU A 7 1.65 -1.98 5.32
C LEU A 7 2.24 -3.40 5.30
N TRP A 8 3.45 -3.59 5.83
CA TRP A 8 4.09 -4.91 5.94
C TRP A 8 3.71 -5.66 7.23
N ALA A 9 3.56 -4.96 8.34
CA ALA A 9 3.32 -5.54 9.66
C ALA A 9 1.84 -5.90 9.88
N LEU A 10 0.90 -5.06 9.42
CA LEU A 10 -0.53 -5.25 9.65
C LEU A 10 -1.06 -6.58 9.07
N PRO A 11 -0.81 -6.95 7.80
CA PRO A 11 -1.32 -8.20 7.24
C PRO A 11 -0.76 -9.46 7.91
N LYS A 12 0.35 -9.33 8.65
CA LYS A 12 0.97 -10.43 9.41
C LYS A 12 0.40 -10.55 10.83
N ALA A 13 -0.06 -9.44 11.40
CA ALA A 13 -0.61 -9.39 12.74
C ALA A 13 -2.12 -9.70 12.78
N VAL A 14 -2.83 -9.46 11.69
CA VAL A 14 -4.28 -9.69 11.57
C VAL A 14 -4.61 -10.45 10.29
N GLY A 15 -5.60 -11.35 10.39
CA GLY A 15 -6.18 -11.99 9.21
C GLY A 15 -7.00 -10.98 8.42
N ILE A 16 -6.47 -10.55 7.28
CA ILE A 16 -7.13 -9.60 6.38
C ILE A 16 -7.69 -10.40 5.21
N ASP A 17 -9.00 -10.36 5.02
CA ASP A 17 -9.63 -10.88 3.81
C ASP A 17 -9.31 -9.96 2.62
N MET A 18 -8.95 -10.56 1.48
CA MET A 18 -8.53 -9.79 0.30
C MET A 18 -9.67 -8.96 -0.28
N LYS A 19 -10.91 -9.43 -0.19
CA LYS A 19 -12.09 -8.70 -0.66
C LYS A 19 -12.35 -7.49 0.23
N ASP A 20 -12.30 -7.67 1.55
CA ASP A 20 -12.49 -6.58 2.51
C ASP A 20 -11.39 -5.51 2.36
N LEU A 21 -10.16 -5.93 2.10
CA LEU A 21 -9.05 -5.01 1.81
C LEU A 21 -9.30 -4.20 0.53
N ALA A 22 -9.75 -4.86 -0.55
CA ALA A 22 -10.06 -4.19 -1.80
C ALA A 22 -11.20 -3.16 -1.63
N ASP A 23 -12.27 -3.55 -0.95
CA ASP A 23 -13.42 -2.68 -0.67
C ASP A 23 -13.00 -1.46 0.17
N ALA A 24 -12.15 -1.65 1.17
CA ALA A 24 -11.62 -0.56 2.01
C ALA A 24 -10.73 0.42 1.22
N ILE A 25 -9.89 -0.10 0.31
CA ILE A 25 -9.06 0.72 -0.57
C ILE A 25 -9.95 1.55 -1.48
N LEU A 26 -10.91 0.93 -2.18
CA LEU A 26 -11.85 1.62 -3.08
C LEU A 26 -12.63 2.72 -2.35
N GLY A 27 -13.25 2.39 -1.22
CA GLY A 27 -14.00 3.36 -0.41
C GLY A 27 -13.13 4.55 0.07
N THR A 28 -11.83 4.33 0.28
CA THR A 28 -10.91 5.43 0.63
C THR A 28 -10.71 6.39 -0.53
N PHE A 29 -10.53 5.89 -1.75
CA PHE A 29 -10.38 6.71 -2.95
C PHE A 29 -11.67 7.46 -3.29
N GLU A 30 -12.82 6.79 -3.21
CA GLU A 30 -14.14 7.42 -3.40
C GLU A 30 -14.38 8.56 -2.40
N ARG A 31 -14.14 8.32 -1.11
CA ARG A 31 -14.35 9.32 -0.06
C ARG A 31 -13.40 10.51 -0.17
N ARG A 32 -12.22 10.33 -0.77
CA ARG A 32 -11.26 11.39 -1.07
C ARG A 32 -11.49 12.06 -2.42
N ASN A 33 -12.46 11.61 -3.20
CA ASN A 33 -12.74 12.08 -4.56
C ASN A 33 -11.49 12.01 -5.47
N THR A 34 -10.69 10.96 -5.29
CA THR A 34 -9.47 10.72 -6.04
C THR A 34 -9.61 9.42 -6.81
N LEU A 35 -9.21 9.40 -8.08
CA LEU A 35 -9.25 8.17 -8.89
C LEU A 35 -8.27 7.14 -8.34
N VAL A 36 -8.67 5.87 -8.39
CA VAL A 36 -7.77 4.75 -8.12
C VAL A 36 -6.74 4.68 -9.25
N PRO A 37 -5.43 4.63 -8.95
CA PRO A 37 -4.40 4.49 -9.97
C PRO A 37 -4.60 3.19 -10.76
N ALA A 38 -4.57 3.28 -12.09
CA ALA A 38 -4.64 2.10 -12.97
C ALA A 38 -3.33 1.29 -12.97
N THR A 39 -2.23 1.92 -12.58
CA THR A 39 -0.90 1.31 -12.48
C THR A 39 -0.46 1.24 -11.03
N CYS A 40 0.32 0.21 -10.69
CA CYS A 40 0.89 0.08 -9.34
C CYS A 40 1.81 1.29 -9.07
N PRO A 41 1.61 2.03 -7.97
CA PRO A 41 2.51 3.12 -7.59
C PRO A 41 3.94 2.62 -7.44
N VAL A 42 4.92 3.42 -7.88
CA VAL A 42 6.34 3.05 -7.78
C VAL A 42 6.75 2.67 -6.35
N GLY A 43 6.24 3.36 -5.33
CA GLY A 43 6.54 3.04 -3.92
C GLY A 43 6.04 1.68 -3.43
N LEU A 44 5.21 0.99 -4.22
CA LEU A 44 4.70 -0.36 -3.97
C LEU A 44 5.12 -1.35 -5.07
N SER A 45 5.97 -0.94 -6.01
CA SER A 45 6.51 -1.82 -7.04
C SER A 45 7.76 -2.56 -6.53
N ALA A 46 8.06 -3.71 -7.14
CA ALA A 46 9.28 -4.45 -6.83
C ALA A 46 10.55 -3.62 -7.14
N GLU A 47 10.48 -2.70 -8.10
CA GLU A 47 11.58 -1.83 -8.50
C GLU A 47 12.03 -0.90 -7.37
N PHE A 48 11.09 -0.45 -6.53
CA PHE A 48 11.41 0.40 -5.37
C PHE A 48 12.13 -0.37 -4.24
N THR A 49 11.94 -1.69 -4.16
CA THR A 49 12.67 -2.53 -3.20
C THR A 49 14.11 -2.81 -3.62
N ALA A 50 14.44 -2.60 -4.91
CA ALA A 50 15.77 -2.79 -5.47
C ALA A 50 16.66 -1.54 -5.41
N ASP A 51 16.13 -0.42 -4.92
CA ASP A 51 16.84 0.87 -4.87
C ASP A 51 17.52 1.06 -3.48
N PRO A 52 18.85 0.90 -3.38
CA PRO A 52 19.57 0.92 -2.10
C PRO A 52 19.58 2.29 -1.43
N ASP A 53 19.28 3.39 -2.14
CA ASP A 53 19.18 4.74 -1.56
C ASP A 53 17.86 4.99 -0.80
N LYS A 54 16.86 4.10 -0.93
CA LYS A 54 15.56 4.23 -0.26
C LYS A 54 15.51 3.60 1.14
N MET A 55 16.58 2.95 1.61
CA MET A 55 16.64 2.31 2.93
C MET A 55 17.09 3.25 4.08
N THR A 56 17.36 4.54 3.82
CA THR A 56 18.07 5.42 4.78
C THR A 56 17.34 6.72 5.18
N GLN A 57 16.00 6.81 5.12
CA GLN A 57 15.29 8.04 5.61
C GLN A 57 14.04 7.82 6.46
#